data_AF-A0A2S3WES1-F1
#
_entry.id   AF-A0A2S3WES1-F1
#
_cell.length_a   1.000
_cell.length_b   1.000
_cell.length_c   1.000
_cell.angle_alpha   90.00
_cell.angle_beta   90.00
_cell.angle_gamma   90.00
#
_symmetry.space_group_name_H-M   'P 1'
#
loop_
_entity.id
_entity.type
_entity.pdbx_description
1 polymer ?
#
loop_
_entity_poly.entity_id
_entity_poly.type
_entity_poly.pdbx_seq_one_letter_code
_entity_poly.pdbx_strand_id
1 'polypeptide(L)'
;MARPQPATSRPRGHAQGEGVRNLRLKLLALAGLCLLPGLGAAQMAWSGHSWLPLALYPCVSLISLLLYWQDKQQARNQAWRTPEKVLHASELLGGWPGALLAQQLFRHKTRKLSFQLTFWAIVALHQLFWLDQVLLGGRWLALLPI
;
A
#
# COMPACT_ATOMS: atom_id res chain seq x y z
N MET A 1 57.10 -1.79 32.16
CA MET A 1 55.86 -2.45 32.63
C MET A 1 54.68 -1.88 31.86
N ALA A 2 54.25 -2.52 30.78
CA ALA A 2 53.09 -2.11 29.98
C ALA A 2 51.85 -2.89 30.43
N ARG A 3 50.79 -2.20 30.84
CA ARG A 3 49.50 -2.82 31.21
C ARG A 3 48.82 -3.36 29.95
N PRO A 4 48.32 -4.62 29.93
CA PRO A 4 47.46 -5.07 28.85
C PRO A 4 46.06 -4.42 29.00
N GLN A 5 45.53 -3.88 27.91
CA GLN A 5 44.13 -3.43 27.86
C GLN A 5 43.22 -4.65 27.65
N PRO A 6 42.14 -4.82 28.43
CA PRO A 6 41.18 -5.87 28.16
C PRO A 6 40.33 -5.49 26.95
N ALA A 7 40.40 -6.30 25.90
CA ALA A 7 39.48 -6.24 24.77
C ALA A 7 38.07 -6.50 25.29
N THR A 8 37.26 -5.44 25.40
CA THR A 8 35.83 -5.55 25.71
C THR A 8 35.10 -6.00 24.45
N SER A 9 35.03 -7.32 24.25
CA SER A 9 34.12 -7.93 23.29
C SER A 9 32.69 -7.72 23.77
N ARG A 10 32.07 -6.60 23.39
CA ARG A 10 30.63 -6.39 23.58
C ARG A 10 29.89 -7.53 22.85
N PRO A 11 28.96 -8.23 23.51
CA PRO A 11 28.17 -9.25 22.83
C PRO A 11 27.34 -8.55 21.76
N ARG A 12 27.40 -9.05 20.53
CA ARG A 12 26.47 -8.70 19.44
C ARG A 12 25.09 -9.18 19.88
N GLY A 13 24.40 -8.34 20.64
CA GLY A 13 23.02 -8.54 21.05
C GLY A 13 22.18 -8.79 19.82
N HIS A 14 21.64 -10.00 19.76
CA HIS A 14 20.49 -10.43 18.98
C HIS A 14 19.98 -9.40 17.97
N ALA A 15 20.35 -9.60 16.70
CA ALA A 15 19.46 -9.29 15.59
C ALA A 15 18.26 -10.27 15.68
N GLN A 16 17.45 -10.13 16.73
CA GLN A 16 16.12 -10.68 16.78
C GLN A 16 15.39 -10.04 15.62
N GLY A 17 15.23 -10.80 14.55
CA GLY A 17 14.29 -10.50 13.51
C GLY A 17 12.93 -10.33 14.19
N GLU A 18 12.56 -9.09 14.46
CA GLU A 18 11.20 -8.75 14.85
C GLU A 18 10.33 -9.20 13.68
N GLY A 19 9.78 -10.41 13.77
CA GLY A 19 8.69 -10.86 12.92
C GLY A 19 7.60 -9.80 12.95
N VAL A 20 6.84 -9.67 11.86
CA VAL A 20 5.76 -8.68 11.75
C VAL A 20 4.73 -8.93 12.85
N ARG A 21 4.93 -8.27 14.00
CA ARG A 21 3.95 -8.23 15.09
C ARG A 21 2.66 -7.73 14.47
N ASN A 22 1.60 -8.55 14.56
CA ASN A 22 0.26 -8.27 14.08
C ASN A 22 0.04 -8.39 12.55
N LEU A 23 0.80 -9.22 11.82
CA LEU A 23 0.54 -9.46 10.38
C LEU A 23 -0.92 -9.84 10.09
N ARG A 24 -1.52 -10.74 10.87
CA ARG A 24 -2.92 -11.13 10.70
C ARG A 24 -3.87 -9.93 10.81
N LEU A 25 -3.73 -9.11 11.84
CA LEU A 25 -4.56 -7.91 12.01
C LEU A 25 -4.39 -6.93 10.85
N LYS A 26 -3.17 -6.77 10.34
CA LYS A 26 -2.87 -5.93 9.18
C LYS A 26 -3.48 -6.46 7.88
N LEU A 27 -3.47 -7.78 7.68
CA LEU A 27 -4.13 -8.45 6.56
C LEU A 27 -5.66 -8.35 6.68
N LEU A 28 -6.21 -8.47 7.89
CA LEU A 28 -7.63 -8.27 8.14
C LEU A 28 -8.06 -6.82 7.87
N ALA A 29 -7.24 -5.84 8.27
CA ALA A 29 -7.49 -4.44 7.94
C ALA A 29 -7.43 -4.19 6.42
N LEU A 30 -6.43 -4.76 5.72
CA LEU A 30 -6.35 -4.70 4.26
C LEU A 30 -7.59 -5.33 3.63
N ALA A 31 -7.99 -6.53 4.06
CA ALA A 31 -9.19 -7.21 3.59
C ALA A 31 -10.43 -6.33 3.80
N GLY A 32 -10.59 -5.76 5.00
CA GLY A 32 -11.68 -4.84 5.33
C GLY A 32 -11.72 -3.61 4.42
N LEU A 33 -10.57 -2.98 4.15
CA LEU A 33 -10.48 -1.85 3.22
C LEU A 33 -10.78 -2.26 1.77
N CYS A 34 -10.46 -3.48 1.36
CA CYS A 34 -10.72 -3.98 0.01
C CYS A 34 -12.17 -4.44 -0.19
N LEU A 35 -12.92 -4.72 0.88
CA LEU A 35 -14.32 -5.18 0.77
C LEU A 35 -15.19 -4.17 0.03
N LEU A 36 -15.13 -2.88 0.39
CA LEU A 36 -16.01 -1.88 -0.21
C LEU A 36 -15.73 -1.69 -1.72
N PRO A 37 -14.48 -1.47 -2.17
CA PRO A 37 -14.14 -1.46 -3.60
C PRO A 37 -14.45 -2.76 -4.32
N GLY A 38 -14.20 -3.91 -3.68
CA GLY A 38 -14.44 -5.22 -4.26
C GLY A 38 -15.92 -5.51 -4.48
N LEU A 39 -16.77 -5.19 -3.49
CA LEU A 39 -18.22 -5.32 -3.58
C LEU A 39 -18.80 -4.36 -4.62
N GLY A 40 -18.37 -3.09 -4.62
CA GLY A 40 -18.80 -2.13 -5.63
C GLY A 40 -18.42 -2.57 -7.05
N ALA A 41 -17.18 -3.04 -7.25
CA ALA A 41 -16.72 -3.53 -8.55
C ALA A 41 -17.50 -4.79 -8.99
N ALA A 42 -17.75 -5.72 -8.07
CA ALA A 42 -18.55 -6.91 -8.33
C ALA A 42 -20.01 -6.57 -8.68
N GLN A 43 -20.61 -5.63 -7.94
CA GLN A 43 -21.97 -5.15 -8.22
C GLN A 43 -22.06 -4.51 -9.60
N MET A 44 -21.10 -3.64 -9.97
CA MET A 44 -21.05 -3.02 -11.31
C MET A 44 -20.89 -4.04 -12.44
N ALA A 45 -20.06 -5.07 -12.22
CA ALA A 45 -19.85 -6.15 -13.17
C ALA A 45 -21.12 -6.99 -13.35
N TRP A 46 -21.79 -7.33 -12.24
CA TRP A 46 -23.05 -8.09 -12.27
C TRP A 46 -24.20 -7.30 -12.89
N SER A 47 -24.19 -5.98 -12.72
CA SER A 47 -25.19 -5.07 -13.30
C SER A 47 -24.95 -4.76 -14.79
N GLY A 48 -23.94 -5.38 -15.42
CA GLY A 48 -23.64 -5.23 -16.84
C GLY A 48 -23.08 -3.87 -17.27
N HIS A 49 -22.84 -2.95 -16.33
CA HIS A 49 -22.34 -1.60 -16.64
C HIS A 49 -20.87 -1.62 -17.08
N SER A 50 -19.98 -2.19 -16.26
CA SER A 50 -18.56 -2.33 -16.62
C SER A 50 -17.85 -3.34 -15.73
N TRP A 51 -17.00 -4.16 -16.34
CA TRP A 51 -16.12 -5.13 -15.67
C TRP A 51 -14.70 -4.56 -15.41
N LEU A 52 -14.41 -3.38 -15.97
CA LEU A 52 -13.10 -2.74 -15.93
C LEU A 52 -12.51 -2.61 -14.51
N PRO A 53 -13.25 -2.12 -13.49
CA PRO A 53 -12.67 -1.97 -12.15
C PRO A 53 -12.26 -3.30 -11.52
N LEU A 54 -13.02 -4.37 -11.80
CA LEU A 54 -12.75 -5.71 -11.28
C LEU A 54 -11.43 -6.27 -11.78
N ALA A 55 -11.08 -6.00 -13.04
CA ALA A 55 -9.81 -6.41 -13.63
C ALA A 55 -8.67 -5.43 -13.33
N LEU A 56 -8.95 -4.12 -13.29
CA LEU A 56 -7.95 -3.08 -13.13
C LEU A 56 -7.32 -3.11 -11.73
N TYR A 57 -8.13 -3.23 -10.67
CA TYR A 57 -7.65 -3.26 -9.29
C TYR A 57 -6.57 -4.33 -9.02
N PRO A 58 -6.78 -5.62 -9.34
CA PRO A 58 -5.76 -6.63 -9.10
C PRO A 58 -4.52 -6.42 -9.98
N CYS A 59 -4.69 -6.02 -11.25
CA CYS A 59 -3.58 -5.74 -12.16
C CYS A 59 -2.69 -4.60 -11.66
N VAL A 60 -3.29 -3.45 -11.32
CA VAL A 60 -2.54 -2.28 -10.82
C VAL A 60 -1.97 -2.56 -9.43
N SER A 61 -2.66 -3.33 -8.58
CA SER A 61 -2.12 -3.78 -7.29
C SER A 61 -0.85 -4.61 -7.46
N LEU A 62 -0.81 -5.53 -8.43
CA LEU A 62 0.39 -6.31 -8.72
C LEU A 62 1.53 -5.41 -9.20
N ILE A 63 1.25 -4.44 -10.09
CA ILE A 63 2.23 -3.46 -10.55
C ILE A 63 2.78 -2.65 -9.38
N SER A 64 1.93 -2.11 -8.50
CA SER A 64 2.37 -1.38 -7.30
C SER A 64 3.25 -2.23 -6.40
N LEU A 65 2.91 -3.50 -6.20
CA LEU A 65 3.74 -4.41 -5.40
C LEU A 65 5.15 -4.56 -6.00
N LEU A 66 5.24 -4.74 -7.32
CA LEU A 66 6.51 -4.83 -8.03
C LEU A 66 7.32 -3.53 -7.96
N LEU A 67 6.67 -2.37 -8.11
CA LEU A 67 7.32 -1.06 -7.98
C LEU A 67 7.93 -0.87 -6.58
N TYR A 68 7.20 -1.25 -5.54
CA TYR A 68 7.71 -1.19 -4.17
C TYR A 68 8.86 -2.18 -3.92
N TRP A 69 8.80 -3.36 -4.52
CA TRP A 69 9.88 -4.33 -4.46
C TRP A 69 11.16 -3.83 -5.16
N GLN A 70 11.01 -3.23 -6.34
CA GLN A 70 12.10 -2.60 -7.09
C GLN A 70 12.72 -1.43 -6.32
N ASP A 71 11.90 -0.55 -5.74
CA ASP A 71 12.37 0.56 -4.90
C ASP A 71 13.19 0.06 -3.70
N LYS A 72 12.78 -1.06 -3.09
CA LYS A 72 13.57 -1.70 -2.02
C LYS A 72 14.89 -2.26 -2.52
N GLN A 73 14.91 -2.94 -3.67
CA GLN A 73 16.12 -3.47 -4.29
C GLN A 73 17.11 -2.34 -4.62
N GLN A 74 16.62 -1.24 -5.22
CA GLN A 74 17.43 -0.07 -5.54
C GLN A 74 18.03 0.57 -4.27
N ALA A 75 17.26 0.67 -3.19
CA ALA A 75 17.74 1.18 -1.91
C ALA A 75 18.84 0.31 -1.29
N ARG A 76 18.81 -1.00 -1.50
CA ARG A 76 19.87 -1.94 -1.05
C ARG A 76 21.13 -1.84 -1.89
N ASN A 77 20.99 -1.66 -3.19
CA ASN A 77 22.10 -1.64 -4.15
C ASN A 77 22.69 -0.23 -4.36
N GLN A 78 22.32 0.75 -3.52
CA GLN A 78 22.69 2.17 -3.67
C GLN A 78 22.43 2.75 -5.07
N ALA A 79 21.44 2.20 -5.77
CA ALA A 79 21.03 2.69 -7.08
C ALA A 79 20.10 3.92 -6.94
N TRP A 80 19.76 4.54 -8.09
CA TRP A 80 18.77 5.62 -8.13
C TRP A 80 17.43 5.16 -7.53
N ARG A 81 16.90 5.95 -6.59
CA ARG A 81 15.62 5.66 -5.91
C ARG A 81 14.44 5.99 -6.81
N THR A 82 13.36 5.22 -6.68
CA THR A 82 12.12 5.50 -7.41
C THR A 82 11.44 6.75 -6.85
N PRO A 83 11.05 7.74 -7.70
CA PRO A 83 10.37 8.94 -7.24
C PRO A 83 9.04 8.62 -6.54
N GLU A 84 8.74 9.31 -5.43
CA GLU A 84 7.50 9.08 -4.66
C GLU A 84 6.24 9.33 -5.50
N LYS A 85 6.32 10.22 -6.50
CA LYS A 85 5.24 10.50 -7.44
C LYS A 85 4.80 9.28 -8.22
N VAL A 86 5.74 8.40 -8.62
CA VAL A 86 5.42 7.18 -9.38
C VAL A 86 4.66 6.19 -8.51
N LEU A 87 5.05 6.07 -7.25
CA LEU A 87 4.38 5.20 -6.28
C LEU A 87 2.96 5.70 -6.01
N HIS A 88 2.80 6.98 -5.70
CA HIS A 88 1.48 7.60 -5.50
C HIS A 88 0.60 7.57 -6.76
N ALA A 89 1.18 7.69 -7.96
CA ALA A 89 0.42 7.53 -9.20
C ALA A 89 -0.14 6.10 -9.33
N SER A 90 0.68 5.08 -9.05
CA SER A 90 0.20 3.69 -9.08
C SER A 90 -0.88 3.42 -8.03
N GLU A 91 -0.76 4.02 -6.85
CA GLU A 91 -1.77 3.94 -5.78
C GLU A 91 -3.08 4.61 -6.19
N LEU A 92 -2.99 5.76 -6.84
CA LEU A 92 -4.13 6.54 -7.34
C LEU A 92 -4.89 5.81 -8.45
N LEU A 93 -4.20 5.00 -9.27
CA LEU A 93 -4.81 4.18 -10.32
C LEU A 93 -5.48 2.89 -9.79
N GLY A 94 -5.57 2.71 -8.46
CA GLY A 94 -6.18 1.52 -7.84
C GLY A 94 -5.17 0.50 -7.32
N GLY A 95 -3.87 0.79 -7.36
CA GLY A 95 -2.81 -0.09 -6.85
C GLY A 95 -2.57 -0.01 -5.34
N TRP A 96 -3.32 0.83 -4.62
CA TRP A 96 -3.17 1.02 -3.19
C TRP A 96 -3.26 -0.27 -2.34
N PRO A 97 -4.04 -1.33 -2.69
CA PRO A 97 -4.03 -2.58 -1.95
C PRO A 97 -2.68 -3.29 -2.01
N GLY A 98 -2.11 -3.40 -3.22
CA GLY A 98 -0.80 -3.99 -3.46
C GLY A 98 0.33 -3.15 -2.84
N ALA A 99 0.21 -1.83 -2.89
CA ALA A 99 1.12 -0.92 -2.22
C ALA A 99 1.09 -1.09 -0.69
N LEU A 100 -0.10 -1.18 -0.08
CA LEU A 100 -0.23 -1.40 1.37
C LEU A 100 0.36 -2.75 1.78
N LEU A 101 0.12 -3.80 0.99
CA LEU A 101 0.71 -5.11 1.21
C LEU A 101 2.24 -5.04 1.12
N ALA A 102 2.78 -4.36 0.09
CA ALA A 102 4.22 -4.19 -0.09
C ALA A 102 4.87 -3.37 1.05
N GLN A 103 4.23 -2.30 1.52
CA GLN A 103 4.67 -1.52 2.68
C GLN A 103 4.81 -2.41 3.93
N GLN A 104 3.86 -3.33 4.15
CA GLN A 104 3.86 -4.23 5.30
C GLN A 104 4.90 -5.35 5.16
N LEU A 105 5.00 -5.99 3.99
CA LEU A 105 5.95 -7.06 3.70
C LEU A 105 7.39 -6.55 3.77
N PHE A 106 7.63 -5.37 3.22
CA PHE A 106 8.97 -4.83 3.11
C PHE A 106 9.36 -3.91 4.27
N ARG A 107 8.41 -3.49 5.11
CA ARG A 107 8.58 -2.48 6.17
C ARG A 107 9.24 -1.21 5.65
N HIS A 108 8.96 -0.89 4.40
CA HIS A 108 9.57 0.20 3.65
C HIS A 108 8.54 1.30 3.48
N LYS A 109 8.96 2.57 3.64
CA LYS A 109 8.08 3.76 3.53
C LYS A 109 6.88 3.81 4.50
N THR A 110 6.97 3.14 5.65
CA THR A 110 5.95 3.17 6.72
C THR A 110 6.15 4.26 7.78
N ARG A 111 7.35 4.87 7.85
CA ARG A 111 7.69 5.87 8.89
C ARG A 111 7.63 7.33 8.42
N LYS A 112 7.68 7.58 7.11
CA LYS A 112 7.69 8.93 6.56
C LYS A 112 6.26 9.48 6.54
N LEU A 113 5.96 10.43 7.43
CA LEU A 113 4.60 10.95 7.62
C LEU A 113 4.03 11.54 6.32
N SER A 114 4.80 12.35 5.59
CA SER A 114 4.31 12.96 4.34
C SER A 114 3.95 11.92 3.26
N PHE A 115 4.67 10.80 3.22
CA PHE A 115 4.34 9.70 2.32
C PHE A 115 3.04 9.00 2.75
N GLN A 116 2.91 8.72 4.05
CA GLN A 116 1.71 8.09 4.60
C GLN A 116 0.47 8.97 4.48
N LEU A 117 0.58 10.29 4.68
CA LEU A 117 -0.55 11.21 4.51
C LEU A 117 -1.09 11.19 3.07
N THR A 118 -0.21 11.29 2.07
CA THR A 118 -0.61 11.20 0.66
C THR A 118 -1.22 9.85 0.33
N PHE A 119 -0.61 8.76 0.81
CA PHE A 119 -1.13 7.40 0.64
C PHE A 119 -2.55 7.26 1.22
N TRP A 120 -2.76 7.68 2.47
CA TRP A 120 -4.06 7.60 3.13
C TRP A 120 -5.11 8.51 2.50
N ALA A 121 -4.72 9.68 1.97
CA ALA A 121 -5.61 10.53 1.19
C ALA A 121 -6.09 9.82 -0.09
N ILE A 122 -5.21 9.11 -0.79
CA ILE A 122 -5.57 8.30 -1.98
C ILE A 122 -6.51 7.17 -1.59
N VAL A 123 -6.24 6.46 -0.50
CA VAL A 123 -7.14 5.40 0.00
C VAL A 123 -8.51 5.99 0.32
N ALA A 124 -8.58 7.09 1.08
CA ALA A 124 -9.82 7.75 1.45
C ALA A 124 -10.62 8.19 0.21
N LEU A 125 -9.95 8.75 -0.80
CA LEU A 125 -10.58 9.12 -2.07
C LEU A 125 -11.27 7.93 -2.75
N HIS A 126 -10.58 6.78 -2.84
CA HIS A 126 -11.17 5.56 -3.39
C HIS A 126 -12.34 5.04 -2.55
N GLN A 127 -12.21 5.08 -1.22
CA GLN A 127 -13.30 4.66 -0.33
C GLN A 127 -14.53 5.55 -0.52
N LEU A 128 -14.36 6.87 -0.61
CA LEU A 128 -15.46 7.81 -0.86
C LEU A 128 -16.12 7.56 -2.23
N PHE A 129 -15.34 7.34 -3.28
CA PHE A 129 -15.85 7.02 -4.61
C PHE A 129 -16.70 5.74 -4.60
N TRP A 130 -16.20 4.66 -3.99
CA TRP A 130 -16.94 3.41 -3.92
C TRP A 130 -18.13 3.46 -2.98
N LEU A 131 -18.03 4.24 -1.90
CA LEU A 131 -19.14 4.49 -0.98
C LEU A 131 -20.29 5.18 -1.70
N ASP A 132 -20.01 6.22 -2.49
CA ASP A 132 -21.02 6.90 -3.32
C ASP A 132 -21.64 5.94 -4.34
N GLN A 133 -20.82 5.17 -5.06
CA GLN A 133 -21.31 4.19 -6.02
C GLN A 133 -22.23 3.14 -5.39
N VAL A 134 -21.85 2.58 -4.24
CA VAL A 134 -22.60 1.51 -3.57
C VAL A 134 -23.85 2.03 -2.87
N LEU A 135 -23.77 3.14 -2.14
CA LEU A 135 -24.89 3.66 -1.34
C LEU A 135 -25.87 4.52 -2.14
N LEU A 136 -25.35 5.29 -3.09
CA LEU A 136 -26.10 6.34 -3.78
C LEU A 136 -26.29 6.02 -5.27
N GLY A 137 -25.74 4.90 -5.76
CA GLY A 137 -25.81 4.51 -7.17
C GLY A 137 -25.15 5.51 -8.12
N GLY A 138 -24.16 6.28 -7.62
CA GLY A 138 -23.49 7.33 -8.39
C GLY A 138 -24.30 8.64 -8.52
N ARG A 139 -25.38 8.82 -7.75
CA ARG A 139 -26.25 10.02 -7.84
C ARG A 139 -25.53 11.34 -7.52
N TRP A 140 -24.45 11.33 -6.74
CA TRP A 140 -23.71 12.58 -6.47
C TRP A 140 -22.90 13.04 -7.68
N LEU A 141 -22.30 12.13 -8.45
CA LEU A 141 -21.64 12.47 -9.71
C LEU A 141 -22.65 12.87 -10.80
N ALA A 142 -23.89 12.36 -10.75
CA ALA A 142 -24.97 12.75 -11.66
C ALA A 142 -25.58 14.14 -11.34
N LEU A 143 -25.39 14.65 -10.11
CA LEU A 143 -25.90 15.95 -9.66
C LEU A 143 -24.88 17.09 -9.82
N LEU A 144 -23.64 16.79 -10.20
CA LEU A 144 -22.70 17.80 -10.69
C LEU A 144 -23.01 18.03 -12.18
N PRO A 145 -23.62 19.17 -12.56
CA PRO A 145 -23.73 19.54 -13.96
C PRO A 145 -22.31 19.82 -14.46
N ILE A 146 -21.75 18.87 -15.21
CA ILE A 146 -20.56 19.09 -16.04
C ILE A 146 -21.05 19.45 -17.44
#